data_AF-A0A7Y4P8J5-F1
#
_entry.id   AF-A0A7Y4P8J5-F1
#
_cell.length_a   1.000
_cell.length_b   1.000
_cell.length_c   1.000
_cell.angle_alpha   90.00
_cell.angle_beta   90.00
_cell.angle_gamma   90.00
#
_symmetry.space_group_name_H-M   'P 1'
#
loop_
_entity.id
_entity.type
_entity.pdbx_description
1 polymer ?
#
loop_
_entity_poly.entity_id
_entity_poly.type
_entity_poly.pdbx_seq_one_letter_code
_entity_poly.pdbx_strand_id
1 'polypeptide(L)'
;MKNNRILSLTISALATASVFTASSLAATSPLVTAVASAQTHDAMPGNYMMINKAEDGGEYVSELKSLVSVAKMRHLYHAASGEQKFENYVGASPEIRKAHEESENACYLAKARVSLAILKVEGNQQAREIDISQVGIDLAESKKALPLVKTMEEKYRILALNADAGTPNRAQINNTHKIANNGADGLQRVISKLESGEETYEYSAYSILDWNVQDRFIEKIKGEHHLGDEENQLTPSKVIDPKKIDKDEILKAALENKTKLVALNGTSPAPKPQEKPEKPKADTEKPAPEKPKTDAEKPKVDTENKTPETKDQVPPAKSPQKPQISWSPTTWPSWLKAIVSLGGVGLLAGLVHVLLPFLPR
;
A
#
# COMPACT_ATOMS: atom_id res chain seq x y z
N MET A 1 -22.42 -30.83 -74.07
CA MET A 1 -21.16 -30.07 -74.04
C MET A 1 -21.48 -28.58 -73.95
N LYS A 2 -20.73 -27.82 -73.13
CA LYS A 2 -20.51 -26.35 -73.10
C LYS A 2 -21.62 -25.39 -73.58
N ASN A 3 -22.11 -24.57 -72.64
CA ASN A 3 -22.16 -23.09 -72.59
C ASN A 3 -22.23 -22.29 -73.94
N ASN A 4 -22.91 -21.13 -74.05
CA ASN A 4 -22.84 -19.99 -73.12
C ASN A 4 -23.83 -18.82 -73.51
N ARG A 5 -23.92 -17.78 -72.66
CA ARG A 5 -24.39 -16.36 -72.90
C ARG A 5 -25.85 -15.92 -72.55
N ILE A 6 -25.97 -15.38 -71.33
CA ILE A 6 -26.40 -14.00 -70.94
C ILE A 6 -27.18 -13.12 -71.97
N LEU A 7 -28.32 -12.56 -71.53
CA LEU A 7 -28.71 -11.15 -71.74
C LEU A 7 -29.74 -10.66 -70.68
N SER A 8 -29.93 -9.34 -70.57
CA SER A 8 -30.35 -8.60 -69.37
C SER A 8 -31.82 -8.10 -69.36
N LEU A 9 -32.16 -7.29 -68.34
CA LEU A 9 -33.30 -6.32 -68.24
C LEU A 9 -34.65 -6.86 -67.71
N THR A 10 -35.48 -6.16 -66.91
CA THR A 10 -35.32 -5.11 -65.85
C THR A 10 -36.72 -4.83 -65.21
N ILE A 11 -36.78 -3.95 -64.20
CA ILE A 11 -37.94 -3.13 -63.72
C ILE A 11 -38.71 -3.64 -62.49
N SER A 12 -39.05 -2.66 -61.66
CA SER A 12 -39.50 -2.67 -60.26
C SER A 12 -40.99 -2.88 -60.05
N ALA A 13 -41.38 -3.25 -58.84
CA ALA A 13 -42.59 -2.73 -58.18
C ALA A 13 -42.42 -2.72 -56.64
N LEU A 14 -42.99 -1.69 -55.99
CA LEU A 14 -42.96 -1.44 -54.56
C LEU A 14 -44.22 -2.04 -53.89
N ALA A 15 -44.07 -2.67 -52.71
CA ALA A 15 -45.22 -3.03 -51.87
C ALA A 15 -44.84 -2.91 -50.39
N THR A 16 -45.49 -2.00 -49.66
CA THR A 16 -45.26 -1.76 -48.23
C THR A 16 -46.39 -2.33 -47.37
N ALA A 17 -45.96 -3.13 -46.37
CA ALA A 17 -46.60 -3.35 -45.07
C ALA A 17 -48.02 -3.95 -45.01
N SER A 18 -48.12 -5.07 -44.29
CA SER A 18 -49.29 -5.41 -43.49
C SER A 18 -48.83 -6.06 -42.19
N VAL A 19 -49.54 -5.73 -41.10
CA VAL A 19 -49.12 -5.92 -39.71
C VAL A 19 -49.11 -7.41 -39.33
N PHE A 20 -48.03 -7.87 -38.69
CA PHE A 20 -48.06 -9.07 -37.85
C PHE A 20 -47.82 -8.70 -36.40
N THR A 21 -48.72 -9.17 -35.55
CA THR A 21 -48.67 -9.06 -34.09
C THR A 21 -47.52 -9.89 -33.53
N ALA A 22 -46.45 -9.25 -33.09
CA ALA A 22 -45.42 -9.91 -32.30
C ALA A 22 -45.95 -10.16 -30.87
N SER A 23 -46.22 -11.43 -30.54
CA SER A 23 -46.52 -11.82 -29.17
C SER A 23 -45.39 -11.41 -28.24
N SER A 24 -45.73 -10.72 -27.15
CA SER A 24 -44.76 -10.26 -26.16
C SER A 24 -44.18 -11.43 -25.36
N LEU A 25 -43.17 -12.09 -25.91
CA LEU A 25 -42.17 -12.77 -25.09
C LEU A 25 -41.40 -11.70 -24.33
N ALA A 26 -41.95 -11.35 -23.17
CA ALA A 26 -41.22 -10.65 -22.12
C ALA A 26 -40.11 -11.60 -21.64
N ALA A 27 -38.99 -11.60 -22.36
CA ALA A 27 -37.74 -12.12 -21.88
C ALA A 27 -37.38 -11.26 -20.66
N THR A 28 -37.75 -11.75 -19.48
CA THR A 28 -37.19 -11.28 -18.21
C THR A 28 -35.73 -11.72 -18.21
N SER A 29 -34.89 -10.96 -18.94
CA SER A 29 -33.45 -10.96 -18.71
C SER A 29 -33.28 -10.88 -17.21
N PRO A 30 -32.58 -11.83 -16.56
CA PRO A 30 -32.28 -11.65 -15.16
C PRO A 30 -31.57 -10.31 -15.05
N LEU A 31 -32.13 -9.41 -14.25
CA LEU A 31 -31.34 -8.29 -13.76
C LEU A 31 -30.16 -8.96 -13.06
N VAL A 32 -29.01 -8.96 -13.73
CA VAL A 32 -27.74 -9.12 -13.05
C VAL A 32 -27.69 -7.91 -12.14
N THR A 33 -28.20 -8.08 -10.91
CA THR A 33 -27.83 -7.22 -9.81
C THR A 33 -26.33 -7.29 -9.81
N ALA A 34 -25.71 -6.22 -10.32
CA ALA A 34 -24.29 -6.01 -10.21
C ALA A 34 -24.03 -5.91 -8.70
N VAL A 35 -23.77 -7.07 -8.10
CA VAL A 35 -23.09 -7.15 -6.83
C VAL A 35 -21.82 -6.37 -7.10
N ALA A 36 -21.69 -5.23 -6.44
CA ALA A 36 -20.44 -4.50 -6.43
C ALA A 36 -19.46 -5.38 -5.65
N SER A 37 -18.86 -6.36 -6.35
CA SER A 37 -17.54 -6.83 -5.99
C SER A 37 -16.71 -5.56 -5.95
N ALA A 38 -16.35 -5.15 -4.73
CA ALA A 38 -15.43 -4.06 -4.57
C ALA A 38 -14.17 -4.51 -5.30
N GLN A 39 -13.89 -3.92 -6.47
CA GLN A 39 -12.61 -4.15 -7.14
C GLN A 39 -11.56 -3.78 -6.11
N THR A 40 -10.93 -4.80 -5.52
CA THR A 40 -9.84 -4.57 -4.59
C THR A 40 -8.78 -3.90 -5.45
N HIS A 41 -8.53 -2.62 -5.18
CA HIS A 41 -7.52 -1.83 -5.90
C HIS A 41 -6.10 -2.38 -5.69
N ASP A 42 -5.99 -3.40 -4.84
CA ASP A 42 -4.82 -4.09 -4.34
C ASP A 42 -4.05 -4.81 -5.46
N ALA A 43 -2.78 -4.42 -5.63
CA ALA A 43 -1.93 -4.97 -6.68
C ALA A 43 -1.48 -6.40 -6.37
N MET A 44 -1.45 -7.28 -7.38
CA MET A 44 -0.89 -8.62 -7.25
C MET A 44 0.64 -8.59 -7.49
N PRO A 45 1.47 -9.06 -6.53
CA PRO A 45 2.90 -9.24 -6.75
C PRO A 45 3.17 -10.35 -7.77
N GLY A 46 4.12 -10.16 -8.69
CA GLY A 46 4.45 -11.18 -9.70
C GLY A 46 4.98 -10.61 -11.02
N ASN A 47 4.58 -11.21 -12.13
CA ASN A 47 5.14 -10.96 -13.48
C ASN A 47 4.94 -9.52 -13.99
N TYR A 48 4.02 -8.76 -13.41
CA TYR A 48 3.72 -7.37 -13.78
C TYR A 48 4.43 -6.35 -12.87
N MET A 49 5.69 -6.58 -12.51
CA MET A 49 6.50 -5.62 -11.74
C MET A 49 7.61 -5.02 -12.60
N MET A 50 7.77 -3.70 -12.54
CA MET A 50 8.89 -2.98 -13.14
C MET A 50 10.10 -3.08 -12.21
N ILE A 51 11.22 -3.63 -12.70
CA ILE A 51 12.46 -3.84 -11.93
C ILE A 51 13.64 -3.48 -12.82
N ASN A 52 14.36 -2.41 -12.50
CA ASN A 52 15.57 -2.00 -13.21
C ASN A 52 16.78 -2.69 -12.57
N LYS A 53 16.96 -3.97 -12.87
CA LYS A 53 18.01 -4.82 -12.28
C LYS A 53 19.40 -4.22 -12.49
N ALA A 54 20.15 -4.05 -11.41
CA ALA A 54 21.58 -3.69 -11.43
C ALA A 54 22.45 -4.87 -11.88
N GLU A 55 23.69 -4.61 -12.29
CA GLU A 55 24.64 -5.62 -12.78
C GLU A 55 24.85 -6.78 -11.76
N ASP A 56 25.12 -6.42 -10.50
CA ASP A 56 25.23 -7.34 -9.36
C ASP A 56 23.87 -7.74 -8.75
N GLY A 57 22.76 -7.19 -9.23
CA GLY A 57 21.40 -7.41 -8.73
C GLY A 57 20.92 -8.86 -8.86
N GLY A 58 21.69 -9.74 -9.53
CA GLY A 58 21.40 -11.17 -9.67
C GLY A 58 21.37 -11.92 -8.34
N GLU A 59 22.23 -11.53 -7.39
CA GLU A 59 22.37 -12.21 -6.09
C GLU A 59 21.11 -12.13 -5.22
N TYR A 60 20.29 -11.10 -5.42
CA TYR A 60 19.10 -10.81 -4.62
C TYR A 60 17.79 -11.32 -5.23
N VAL A 61 17.84 -11.90 -6.44
CA VAL A 61 16.64 -12.40 -7.15
C VAL A 61 15.96 -13.53 -6.38
N SER A 62 16.72 -14.38 -5.69
CA SER A 62 16.18 -15.50 -4.90
C SER A 62 15.34 -15.05 -3.70
N GLU A 63 15.77 -14.00 -2.99
CA GLU A 63 14.99 -13.37 -1.92
C GLU A 63 13.73 -12.70 -2.48
N LEU A 64 13.85 -11.97 -3.59
CA LEU A 64 12.70 -11.35 -4.24
C LEU A 64 11.63 -12.38 -4.65
N LYS A 65 12.01 -13.45 -5.35
CA LYS A 65 11.05 -14.51 -5.75
C LYS A 65 10.35 -15.13 -4.55
N SER A 66 11.12 -15.52 -3.52
CA SER A 66 10.59 -16.12 -2.30
C SER A 66 9.58 -15.22 -1.59
N LEU A 67 9.89 -13.92 -1.48
CA LEU A 67 8.99 -12.94 -0.88
C LEU A 67 7.76 -12.65 -1.75
N VAL A 68 7.89 -12.70 -3.09
CA VAL A 68 6.75 -12.60 -4.01
C VAL A 68 5.78 -13.78 -3.82
N SER A 69 6.26 -15.02 -3.70
CA SER A 69 5.40 -16.19 -3.46
C SER A 69 4.63 -16.08 -2.14
N VAL A 70 5.27 -15.63 -1.05
CA VAL A 70 4.59 -15.36 0.22
C VAL A 70 3.58 -14.21 0.08
N ALA A 71 3.94 -13.13 -0.62
CA ALA A 71 3.05 -11.98 -0.81
C ALA A 71 1.82 -12.31 -1.66
N LYS A 72 1.95 -13.18 -2.68
CA LYS A 72 0.82 -13.74 -3.45
C LYS A 72 -0.10 -14.57 -2.56
N MET A 73 0.44 -15.46 -1.73
CA MET A 73 -0.38 -16.26 -0.80
C MET A 73 -1.11 -15.40 0.24
N ARG A 74 -0.45 -14.36 0.78
CA ARG A 74 -1.10 -13.41 1.68
C ARG A 74 -2.16 -12.55 0.95
N HIS A 75 -1.96 -12.24 -0.33
CA HIS A 75 -2.98 -11.59 -1.16
C HIS A 75 -4.17 -12.50 -1.48
N LEU A 76 -3.97 -13.81 -1.71
CA LEU A 76 -5.05 -14.82 -1.79
C LEU A 76 -5.95 -14.75 -0.55
N TYR A 77 -5.37 -14.81 0.65
CA TYR A 77 -6.16 -14.76 1.90
C TYR A 77 -6.82 -13.40 2.14
N HIS A 78 -6.16 -12.29 1.76
CA HIS A 78 -6.78 -10.95 1.77
C HIS A 78 -8.00 -10.87 0.85
N ALA A 79 -7.87 -11.28 -0.42
CA ALA A 79 -8.98 -11.23 -1.37
C ALA A 79 -10.12 -12.19 -0.97
N ALA A 80 -9.81 -13.41 -0.51
CA ALA A 80 -10.81 -14.39 -0.09
C ALA A 80 -11.57 -13.97 1.17
N SER A 81 -10.89 -13.39 2.17
CA SER A 81 -11.54 -12.80 3.34
C SER A 81 -12.33 -11.53 2.99
N GLY A 82 -11.93 -10.80 1.94
CA GLY A 82 -12.68 -9.69 1.35
C GLY A 82 -14.01 -10.14 0.76
N GLU A 83 -13.97 -11.10 -0.16
CA GLU A 83 -15.19 -11.70 -0.73
C GLU A 83 -16.13 -12.24 0.38
N GLN A 84 -15.59 -12.93 1.39
CA GLN A 84 -16.38 -13.41 2.53
C GLN A 84 -17.00 -12.27 3.36
N LYS A 85 -16.26 -11.18 3.60
CA LYS A 85 -16.74 -9.99 4.31
C LYS A 85 -17.83 -9.27 3.51
N PHE A 86 -17.68 -9.16 2.19
CA PHE A 86 -18.61 -8.41 1.34
C PHE A 86 -19.83 -9.21 0.88
N GLU A 87 -19.82 -10.55 0.87
CA GLU A 87 -21.01 -11.39 0.64
C GLU A 87 -22.19 -11.00 1.54
N ASN A 88 -21.90 -10.63 2.81
CA ASN A 88 -22.88 -10.09 3.74
C ASN A 88 -22.31 -8.90 4.51
N TYR A 89 -21.93 -7.82 3.82
CA TYR A 89 -21.22 -6.67 4.44
C TYR A 89 -21.87 -6.12 5.73
N VAL A 90 -23.20 -6.00 5.75
CA VAL A 90 -23.95 -5.48 6.91
C VAL A 90 -23.99 -6.51 8.04
N GLY A 91 -24.32 -7.77 7.73
CA GLY A 91 -24.46 -8.87 8.70
C GLY A 91 -23.17 -9.62 9.03
N ALA A 92 -22.02 -9.25 8.44
CA ALA A 92 -20.73 -9.88 8.71
C ALA A 92 -20.44 -9.85 10.23
N SER A 93 -19.89 -10.93 10.75
CA SER A 93 -19.53 -10.98 12.18
C SER A 93 -18.26 -10.16 12.45
N PRO A 94 -17.99 -9.76 13.71
CA PRO A 94 -16.74 -9.11 14.09
C PRO A 94 -15.50 -9.93 13.68
N GLU A 95 -15.59 -11.26 13.74
CA GLU A 95 -14.52 -12.19 13.37
C GLU A 95 -14.23 -12.14 11.86
N ILE A 96 -15.27 -12.09 11.02
CA ILE A 96 -15.10 -11.96 9.55
C ILE A 96 -14.50 -10.60 9.19
N ARG A 97 -14.89 -9.52 9.89
CA ARG A 97 -14.28 -8.19 9.67
C ARG A 97 -12.82 -8.17 10.08
N LYS A 98 -12.47 -8.73 11.25
CA LYS A 98 -11.10 -8.88 11.72
C LYS A 98 -10.25 -9.75 10.78
N ALA A 99 -10.81 -10.86 10.27
CA ALA A 99 -10.13 -11.75 9.33
C ALA A 99 -9.68 -11.00 8.06
N HIS A 100 -10.54 -10.13 7.52
CA HIS A 100 -10.17 -9.23 6.43
C HIS A 100 -9.08 -8.23 6.83
N GLU A 101 -9.26 -7.53 7.95
CA GLU A 101 -8.34 -6.47 8.40
C GLU A 101 -6.92 -6.98 8.67
N GLU A 102 -6.78 -8.13 9.34
CA GLU A 102 -5.46 -8.72 9.59
C GLU A 102 -4.87 -9.42 8.35
N SER A 103 -5.71 -9.94 7.43
CA SER A 103 -5.22 -10.42 6.13
C SER A 103 -4.73 -9.28 5.24
N GLU A 104 -5.42 -8.13 5.23
CA GLU A 104 -4.97 -6.90 4.56
C GLU A 104 -3.64 -6.42 5.13
N ASN A 105 -3.52 -6.32 6.46
CA ASN A 105 -2.27 -5.96 7.13
C ASN A 105 -1.11 -6.87 6.74
N ALA A 106 -1.31 -8.20 6.78
CA ALA A 106 -0.29 -9.18 6.39
C ALA A 106 0.10 -9.07 4.90
N CYS A 107 -0.88 -8.86 4.01
CA CYS A 107 -0.68 -8.67 2.58
C CYS A 107 0.10 -7.38 2.27
N TYR A 108 -0.26 -6.28 2.90
CA TYR A 108 0.36 -4.97 2.70
C TYR A 108 1.79 -4.95 3.25
N LEU A 109 2.03 -5.53 4.43
CA LEU A 109 3.39 -5.70 4.95
C LEU A 109 4.25 -6.58 4.03
N ALA A 110 3.71 -7.65 3.45
CA ALA A 110 4.44 -8.47 2.48
C ALA A 110 4.82 -7.67 1.22
N LYS A 111 3.99 -6.71 0.79
CA LYS A 111 4.30 -5.77 -0.30
C LYS A 111 5.41 -4.78 0.08
N ALA A 112 5.53 -4.39 1.34
CA ALA A 112 6.69 -3.63 1.83
C ALA A 112 7.98 -4.44 1.66
N ARG A 113 7.96 -5.74 2.01
CA ARG A 113 9.10 -6.65 1.84
C ARG A 113 9.47 -6.89 0.38
N VAL A 114 8.47 -7.08 -0.50
CA VAL A 114 8.70 -7.17 -1.97
C VAL A 114 9.31 -5.86 -2.50
N SER A 115 8.84 -4.70 -2.03
CA SER A 115 9.40 -3.39 -2.43
C SER A 115 10.88 -3.26 -2.04
N LEU A 116 11.25 -3.63 -0.81
CA LEU A 116 12.64 -3.65 -0.37
C LEU A 116 13.49 -4.65 -1.18
N ALA A 117 12.95 -5.82 -1.50
CA ALA A 117 13.65 -6.82 -2.31
C ALA A 117 13.84 -6.36 -3.78
N ILE A 118 12.88 -5.63 -4.34
CA ILE A 118 13.04 -4.93 -5.63
C ILE A 118 14.20 -3.93 -5.52
N LEU A 119 14.23 -3.09 -4.48
CA LEU A 119 15.34 -2.14 -4.26
C LEU A 119 16.72 -2.83 -4.14
N LYS A 120 16.81 -3.99 -3.49
CA LYS A 120 18.05 -4.80 -3.44
C LYS A 120 18.51 -5.24 -4.84
N VAL A 121 17.58 -5.70 -5.68
CA VAL A 121 17.81 -6.09 -7.08
C VAL A 121 18.12 -4.89 -7.99
N GLU A 122 17.54 -3.71 -7.71
CA GLU A 122 17.82 -2.44 -8.40
C GLU A 122 19.14 -1.77 -7.98
N GLY A 123 19.93 -2.36 -7.08
CA GLY A 123 21.24 -1.82 -6.68
C GLY A 123 21.22 -0.86 -5.50
N ASN A 124 20.10 -0.68 -4.81
CA ASN A 124 20.01 0.24 -3.67
C ASN A 124 20.79 -0.32 -2.46
N GLN A 125 21.92 0.31 -2.13
CA GLN A 125 22.81 -0.12 -1.07
C GLN A 125 22.16 -0.11 0.33
N GLN A 126 21.34 0.90 0.65
CA GLN A 126 20.63 0.97 1.93
C GLN A 126 19.62 -0.17 2.07
N ALA A 127 18.91 -0.55 1.01
CA ALA A 127 18.02 -1.71 1.02
C ALA A 127 18.76 -3.04 1.19
N ARG A 128 20.03 -3.14 0.74
CA ARG A 128 20.89 -4.32 0.91
C ARG A 128 21.43 -4.50 2.34
N GLU A 129 21.40 -3.43 3.14
CA GLU A 129 21.69 -3.45 4.57
C GLU A 129 20.48 -3.88 5.41
N ILE A 130 19.26 -3.83 4.86
CA ILE A 130 18.03 -4.22 5.57
C ILE A 130 17.88 -5.75 5.68
N ASP A 131 17.66 -6.22 6.90
CA ASP A 131 17.12 -7.56 7.14
C ASP A 131 15.60 -7.58 6.90
N ILE A 132 15.24 -7.84 5.64
CA ILE A 132 13.83 -7.93 5.21
C ILE A 132 13.06 -9.02 5.99
N SER A 133 13.75 -10.01 6.58
CA SER A 133 13.10 -11.03 7.41
C SER A 133 12.57 -10.49 8.74
N GLN A 134 13.14 -9.38 9.24
CA GLN A 134 12.73 -8.72 10.49
C GLN A 134 11.80 -7.52 10.26
N VAL A 135 11.66 -7.02 9.04
CA VAL A 135 10.74 -5.92 8.72
C VAL A 135 9.30 -6.32 9.05
N GLY A 136 8.65 -5.56 9.92
CA GLY A 136 7.33 -5.84 10.50
C GLY A 136 7.32 -6.71 11.75
N ILE A 137 8.49 -7.17 12.21
CA ILE A 137 8.68 -7.98 13.42
C ILE A 137 9.51 -7.18 14.44
N ASP A 138 10.69 -6.70 14.03
CA ASP A 138 11.52 -5.79 14.81
C ASP A 138 11.16 -4.34 14.52
N LEU A 139 10.96 -3.54 15.56
CA LEU A 139 10.57 -2.14 15.44
C LEU A 139 11.69 -1.26 14.87
N ALA A 140 12.96 -1.52 15.20
CA ALA A 140 14.07 -0.70 14.73
C ALA A 140 14.32 -0.94 13.24
N GLU A 141 14.31 -2.20 12.80
CA GLU A 141 14.46 -2.58 11.39
C GLU A 141 13.29 -2.09 10.53
N SER A 142 12.06 -2.20 11.06
CA SER A 142 10.87 -1.62 10.42
C SER A 142 11.00 -0.11 10.20
N LYS A 143 11.51 0.62 11.22
CA LYS A 143 11.75 2.07 11.13
C LYS A 143 12.85 2.45 10.14
N LYS A 144 13.90 1.64 9.98
CA LYS A 144 14.92 1.83 8.92
C LYS A 144 14.34 1.58 7.53
N ALA A 145 13.50 0.57 7.40
CA ALA A 145 12.92 0.15 6.13
C ALA A 145 11.86 1.12 5.58
N LEU A 146 11.02 1.72 6.44
CA LEU A 146 9.89 2.55 6.02
C LEU A 146 10.27 3.74 5.10
N PRO A 147 11.33 4.54 5.38
CA PRO A 147 11.78 5.58 4.46
C PRO A 147 12.11 5.06 3.06
N LEU A 148 12.77 3.90 2.95
CA LEU A 148 13.14 3.30 1.67
C LEU A 148 11.91 2.89 0.85
N VAL A 149 10.90 2.31 1.49
CA VAL A 149 9.63 1.96 0.84
C VAL A 149 8.89 3.22 0.39
N LYS A 150 8.86 4.30 1.19
CA LYS A 150 8.28 5.59 0.79
C LYS A 150 9.03 6.26 -0.36
N THR A 151 10.37 6.19 -0.40
CA THR A 151 11.15 6.69 -1.55
C THR A 151 10.88 5.88 -2.83
N MET A 152 10.67 4.57 -2.71
CA MET A 152 10.25 3.74 -3.84
C MET A 152 8.83 4.06 -4.30
N GLU A 153 7.90 4.24 -3.37
CA GLU A 153 6.52 4.64 -3.64
C GLU A 153 6.49 5.93 -4.46
N GLU A 154 7.15 6.99 -3.98
CA GLU A 154 7.22 8.29 -4.67
C GLU A 154 7.89 8.18 -6.05
N LYS A 155 9.01 7.44 -6.18
CA LYS A 155 9.67 7.15 -7.46
C LYS A 155 8.68 6.58 -8.47
N TYR A 156 7.96 5.53 -8.09
CA TYR A 156 7.02 4.86 -8.98
C TYR A 156 5.70 5.64 -9.16
N ARG A 157 5.27 6.45 -8.19
CA ARG A 157 4.13 7.38 -8.31
C ARG A 157 4.39 8.45 -9.37
N ILE A 158 5.57 9.08 -9.35
CA ILE A 158 5.99 10.05 -10.37
C ILE A 158 6.02 9.39 -11.76
N LEU A 159 6.62 8.19 -11.87
CA LEU A 159 6.65 7.45 -13.14
C LEU A 159 5.24 7.07 -13.63
N ALA A 160 4.35 6.65 -12.73
CA ALA A 160 2.96 6.30 -13.05
C ALA A 160 2.13 7.51 -13.52
N LEU A 161 2.28 8.66 -12.87
CA LEU A 161 1.60 9.91 -13.24
C LEU A 161 2.08 10.47 -14.59
N ASN A 162 3.36 10.27 -14.91
CA ASN A 162 3.95 10.71 -16.18
C ASN A 162 3.80 9.67 -17.30
N ALA A 163 3.28 8.47 -17.03
CA ALA A 163 3.08 7.43 -18.03
C ALA A 163 1.81 7.67 -18.86
N ASP A 164 1.99 8.07 -20.13
CA ASP A 164 0.92 8.20 -21.12
C ASP A 164 0.50 6.84 -21.71
N ALA A 165 -0.36 6.83 -22.74
CA ALA A 165 -0.83 5.58 -23.35
C ALA A 165 0.24 4.86 -24.21
N GLY A 166 1.30 5.55 -24.63
CA GLY A 166 2.41 5.00 -25.42
C GLY A 166 3.60 4.55 -24.58
N THR A 167 3.63 4.91 -23.29
CA THR A 167 4.75 4.64 -22.38
C THR A 167 5.02 3.13 -22.23
N PRO A 168 6.21 2.65 -22.62
CA PRO A 168 6.60 1.25 -22.42
C PRO A 168 6.46 0.85 -20.95
N ASN A 169 6.03 -0.39 -20.71
CA ASN A 169 5.88 -0.97 -19.36
C ASN A 169 4.94 -0.20 -18.42
N ARG A 170 4.06 0.70 -18.92
CA ARG A 170 3.08 1.44 -18.10
C ARG A 170 2.31 0.57 -17.11
N ALA A 171 1.87 -0.62 -17.51
CA ALA A 171 1.16 -1.55 -16.63
C ALA A 171 2.03 -1.99 -15.44
N GLN A 172 3.30 -2.31 -15.68
CA GLN A 172 4.27 -2.71 -14.66
C GLN A 172 4.65 -1.53 -13.75
N ILE A 173 4.80 -0.32 -14.30
CA ILE A 173 5.06 0.90 -13.51
C ILE A 173 3.89 1.16 -12.54
N ASN A 174 2.65 1.13 -13.04
CA ASN A 174 1.45 1.33 -12.22
C ASN A 174 1.29 0.25 -11.14
N ASN A 175 1.60 -1.01 -11.46
CA ASN A 175 1.53 -2.10 -10.49
C ASN A 175 2.64 -2.01 -9.43
N THR A 176 3.88 -1.68 -9.81
CA THR A 176 4.96 -1.44 -8.84
C THR A 176 4.66 -0.24 -7.93
N HIS A 177 4.08 0.86 -8.45
CA HIS A 177 3.61 1.97 -7.62
C HIS A 177 2.58 1.49 -6.59
N LYS A 178 1.54 0.75 -6.99
CA LYS A 178 0.53 0.22 -6.07
C LYS A 178 1.13 -0.73 -5.01
N ILE A 179 2.10 -1.58 -5.40
CA ILE A 179 2.82 -2.46 -4.46
C ILE A 179 3.58 -1.63 -3.43
N ALA A 180 4.30 -0.59 -3.87
CA ALA A 180 5.05 0.28 -2.98
C ALA A 180 4.14 1.14 -2.08
N ASN A 181 3.01 1.64 -2.60
CA ASN A 181 1.98 2.36 -1.82
C ASN A 181 1.41 1.46 -0.71
N ASN A 182 0.87 0.30 -1.08
CA ASN A 182 0.27 -0.62 -0.12
C ASN A 182 1.35 -1.13 0.87
N GLY A 183 2.59 -1.29 0.41
CA GLY A 183 3.75 -1.56 1.26
C GLY A 183 4.04 -0.46 2.28
N ALA A 184 4.09 0.80 1.86
CA ALA A 184 4.33 1.93 2.74
C ALA A 184 3.23 2.07 3.80
N ASP A 185 1.96 1.94 3.39
CA ASP A 185 0.80 1.99 4.27
C ASP A 185 0.81 0.83 5.28
N GLY A 186 1.01 -0.40 4.83
CA GLY A 186 1.06 -1.58 5.69
C GLY A 186 2.19 -1.52 6.72
N LEU A 187 3.40 -1.18 6.27
CA LEU A 187 4.55 -1.04 7.17
C LEU A 187 4.36 0.12 8.16
N GLN A 188 3.75 1.23 7.74
CA GLN A 188 3.40 2.33 8.64
C GLN A 188 2.40 1.89 9.73
N ARG A 189 1.35 1.12 9.37
CA ARG A 189 0.39 0.58 10.34
C ARG A 189 1.05 -0.39 11.33
N VAL A 190 1.89 -1.30 10.83
CA VAL A 190 2.60 -2.27 11.68
C VAL A 190 3.59 -1.59 12.62
N ILE A 191 4.30 -0.54 12.18
CA ILE A 191 5.14 0.27 13.06
C ILE A 191 4.31 0.90 14.19
N SER A 192 3.14 1.47 13.88
CA SER A 192 2.26 2.04 14.91
C SER A 192 1.75 1.00 15.91
N LYS A 193 1.44 -0.23 15.46
CA LYS A 193 1.12 -1.37 16.36
C LYS A 193 2.32 -1.74 17.27
N LEU A 194 3.51 -1.86 16.70
CA LEU A 194 4.73 -2.17 17.45
C LEU A 194 5.11 -1.06 18.45
N GLU A 195 4.84 0.21 18.13
CA GLU A 195 5.06 1.35 19.04
C GLU A 195 4.03 1.40 20.19
N SER A 196 2.78 1.00 19.95
CA SER A 196 1.73 0.94 20.98
C SER A 196 1.76 -0.33 21.82
N GLY A 197 2.56 -1.33 21.43
CA GLY A 197 2.55 -2.67 22.04
C GLY A 197 1.34 -3.52 21.64
N GLU A 198 0.66 -3.17 20.54
CA GLU A 198 -0.42 -3.96 19.97
C GLU A 198 0.14 -5.18 19.21
N GLU A 199 -0.55 -6.32 19.35
CA GLU A 199 -0.21 -7.56 18.65
C GLU A 199 -0.31 -7.38 17.12
N THR A 200 0.79 -7.68 16.42
CA THR A 200 0.87 -7.60 14.96
C THR A 200 0.51 -8.90 14.25
N TYR A 201 0.48 -10.03 14.98
CA TYR A 201 0.35 -11.40 14.43
C TYR A 201 1.43 -11.79 13.40
N GLU A 202 2.47 -10.96 13.27
CA GLU A 202 3.54 -11.13 12.28
C GLU A 202 4.73 -11.83 12.93
N TYR A 203 4.70 -13.18 12.95
CA TYR A 203 5.73 -13.98 13.62
C TYR A 203 6.94 -14.32 12.75
N SER A 204 6.82 -14.24 11.43
CA SER A 204 7.90 -14.54 10.48
C SER A 204 7.57 -13.96 9.11
N ALA A 205 8.58 -13.47 8.37
CA ALA A 205 8.40 -13.04 6.99
C ALA A 205 7.88 -14.12 6.02
N TYR A 206 7.86 -15.39 6.46
CA TYR A 206 7.39 -16.55 5.70
C TYR A 206 6.13 -17.20 6.30
N SER A 207 5.53 -16.62 7.35
CA SER A 207 4.23 -17.08 7.86
C SER A 207 3.11 -16.66 6.89
N ILE A 208 2.09 -17.50 6.76
CA ILE A 208 0.86 -17.24 6.02
C ILE A 208 -0.27 -17.65 6.97
N LEU A 209 -1.18 -16.73 7.30
CA LEU A 209 -2.29 -17.00 8.22
C LEU A 209 -3.61 -17.10 7.44
N ASP A 210 -4.28 -18.24 7.58
CA ASP A 210 -5.69 -18.41 7.22
C ASP A 210 -6.53 -18.02 8.43
N TRP A 211 -7.16 -16.83 8.41
CA TRP A 211 -8.05 -16.35 9.48
C TRP A 211 -9.43 -17.02 9.46
N ASN A 212 -9.44 -18.35 9.31
CA ASN A 212 -10.61 -19.20 9.18
C ASN A 212 -11.57 -18.75 8.05
N VAL A 213 -10.97 -18.42 6.90
CA VAL A 213 -11.71 -18.13 5.66
C VAL A 213 -12.35 -19.41 5.16
N GLN A 214 -13.58 -19.33 4.64
CA GLN A 214 -14.28 -20.51 4.12
C GLN A 214 -13.63 -20.93 2.79
N ASP A 215 -13.35 -22.22 2.65
CA ASP A 215 -12.65 -22.81 1.50
C ASP A 215 -13.26 -22.38 0.15
N ARG A 216 -14.58 -22.20 0.05
CA ARG A 216 -15.26 -21.73 -1.18
C ARG A 216 -14.76 -20.36 -1.69
N PHE A 217 -14.35 -19.46 -0.81
CA PHE A 217 -13.75 -18.17 -1.21
C PHE A 217 -12.28 -18.32 -1.57
N ILE A 218 -11.55 -19.18 -0.85
CA ILE A 218 -10.15 -19.49 -1.15
C ILE A 218 -10.03 -20.11 -2.56
N GLU A 219 -10.85 -21.12 -2.87
CA GLU A 219 -10.84 -21.79 -4.18
C GLU A 219 -11.32 -20.88 -5.31
N LYS A 220 -12.30 -19.99 -5.06
CA LYS A 220 -12.69 -18.94 -6.02
C LYS A 220 -11.48 -18.07 -6.39
N ILE A 221 -10.82 -17.48 -5.40
CA ILE A 221 -9.69 -16.58 -5.64
C ILE A 221 -8.48 -17.32 -6.24
N LYS A 222 -8.21 -18.58 -5.87
CA LYS A 222 -7.19 -19.41 -6.54
C LYS A 222 -7.46 -19.56 -8.04
N GLY A 223 -8.72 -19.80 -8.41
CA GLY A 223 -9.16 -19.91 -9.80
C GLY A 223 -9.01 -18.60 -10.58
N GLU A 224 -9.25 -17.46 -9.93
CA GLU A 224 -9.17 -16.12 -10.54
C GLU A 224 -7.73 -15.58 -10.64
N HIS A 225 -6.85 -15.89 -9.67
CA HIS A 225 -5.51 -15.30 -9.56
C HIS A 225 -4.37 -16.18 -10.11
N HIS A 226 -4.64 -17.42 -10.53
CA HIS A 226 -3.68 -18.35 -11.13
C HIS A 226 -2.34 -18.46 -10.38
N LEU A 227 -2.38 -18.96 -9.15
CA LEU A 227 -1.18 -19.24 -8.35
C LEU A 227 -0.32 -20.35 -8.99
N GLY A 228 0.99 -20.14 -9.01
CA GLY A 228 1.95 -21.10 -9.55
C GLY A 228 2.36 -22.18 -8.55
N ASP A 229 3.08 -23.19 -9.03
CA ASP A 229 3.52 -24.33 -8.22
C ASP A 229 4.32 -23.91 -6.97
N GLU A 230 5.13 -22.85 -7.07
CA GLU A 230 5.88 -22.27 -5.94
C GLU A 230 4.98 -21.81 -4.78
N GLU A 231 3.79 -21.31 -5.09
CA GLU A 231 2.79 -20.84 -4.13
C GLU A 231 1.89 -21.98 -3.62
N ASN A 232 1.46 -22.88 -4.51
CA ASN A 232 0.54 -23.98 -4.19
C ASN A 232 1.11 -24.99 -3.18
N GLN A 233 2.44 -25.09 -3.07
CA GLN A 233 3.12 -25.92 -2.07
C GLN A 233 3.27 -25.26 -0.68
N LEU A 234 2.94 -23.97 -0.52
CA LEU A 234 3.14 -23.25 0.74
C LEU A 234 2.02 -23.60 1.73
N THR A 235 2.41 -23.72 2.99
CA THR A 235 1.55 -24.17 4.09
C THR A 235 1.06 -22.96 4.89
N PRO A 236 -0.24 -22.62 4.82
CA PRO A 236 -0.86 -21.63 5.69
C PRO A 236 -1.17 -22.24 7.07
N SER A 237 -1.05 -21.44 8.13
CA SER A 237 -1.47 -21.81 9.49
C SER A 237 -2.90 -21.29 9.74
N LYS A 238 -3.79 -22.16 10.21
CA LYS A 238 -5.21 -21.81 10.40
C LYS A 238 -5.47 -21.19 11.77
N VAL A 239 -5.97 -19.97 11.80
CA VAL A 239 -6.32 -19.22 13.01
C VAL A 239 -7.82 -19.26 13.22
N ILE A 240 -8.28 -20.26 14.01
CA ILE A 240 -9.70 -20.46 14.34
C ILE A 240 -10.16 -19.51 15.46
N ASP A 241 -9.32 -19.32 16.49
CA ASP A 241 -9.57 -18.40 17.61
C ASP A 241 -8.37 -17.45 17.77
N PRO A 242 -8.52 -16.14 17.48
CA PRO A 242 -7.46 -15.14 17.65
C PRO A 242 -6.90 -15.02 19.07
N LYS A 243 -7.57 -15.59 20.09
CA LYS A 243 -7.11 -15.61 21.49
C LYS A 243 -6.30 -16.87 21.85
N LYS A 244 -6.23 -17.85 20.96
CA LYS A 244 -5.56 -19.15 21.16
C LYS A 244 -4.64 -19.49 19.99
N ILE A 245 -3.86 -18.51 19.58
CA ILE A 245 -2.88 -18.66 18.51
C ILE A 245 -1.70 -19.48 19.02
N ASP A 246 -1.45 -20.64 18.41
CA ASP A 246 -0.22 -21.40 18.62
C ASP A 246 0.90 -20.76 17.79
N LYS A 247 1.74 -19.97 18.47
CA LYS A 247 2.86 -19.28 17.85
C LYS A 247 3.94 -20.26 17.37
N ASP A 248 4.14 -21.38 18.04
CA ASP A 248 5.19 -22.34 17.71
C ASP A 248 4.80 -23.16 16.47
N GLU A 249 3.51 -23.51 16.32
CA GLU A 249 2.98 -24.09 15.08
C GLU A 249 3.14 -23.13 13.89
N ILE A 250 2.84 -21.84 14.06
CA ILE A 250 3.02 -20.84 12.99
C ILE A 250 4.49 -20.67 12.62
N LEU A 251 5.38 -20.60 13.61
CA LEU A 251 6.82 -20.49 13.37
C LEU A 251 7.38 -21.74 12.66
N LYS A 252 6.88 -22.93 12.99
CA LYS A 252 7.20 -24.18 12.29
C LYS A 252 6.74 -24.14 10.82
N ALA A 253 5.48 -23.82 10.56
CA ALA A 253 4.96 -23.71 9.19
C ALA A 253 5.71 -22.64 8.37
N ALA A 254 6.06 -21.51 8.99
CA ALA A 254 6.86 -20.47 8.37
C ALA A 254 8.30 -20.92 8.04
N LEU A 255 8.91 -21.75 8.90
CA LEU A 255 10.21 -22.36 8.63
C LEU A 255 10.15 -23.38 7.49
N GLU A 256 9.10 -24.19 7.42
CA GLU A 256 8.83 -25.10 6.30
C GLU A 256 8.66 -24.32 4.98
N ASN A 257 7.88 -23.23 4.97
CA ASN A 257 7.72 -22.35 3.82
C ASN A 257 9.04 -21.72 3.38
N LYS A 258 9.82 -21.17 4.33
CA LYS A 258 11.16 -20.62 4.06
C LYS A 258 12.07 -21.68 3.43
N THR A 259 12.02 -22.91 3.95
CA THR A 259 12.86 -24.02 3.47
C THR A 259 12.48 -24.44 2.04
N LYS A 260 11.18 -24.59 1.75
CA LYS A 260 10.65 -24.87 0.41
C LYS A 260 11.08 -23.79 -0.60
N LEU A 261 10.91 -22.52 -0.24
CA LEU A 261 11.22 -21.40 -1.13
C LEU A 261 12.72 -21.23 -1.37
N VAL A 262 13.56 -21.40 -0.33
CA VAL A 262 15.03 -21.40 -0.49
C VAL A 262 15.50 -22.59 -1.33
N ALA A 263 14.87 -23.76 -1.21
CA ALA A 263 15.19 -24.92 -2.04
C ALA A 263 14.85 -24.72 -3.52
N LEU A 264 13.75 -24.03 -3.85
CA LEU A 264 13.39 -23.72 -5.23
C LEU A 264 14.15 -22.52 -5.82
N ASN A 265 14.28 -21.44 -5.07
CA ASN A 265 14.78 -20.16 -5.57
C ASN A 265 16.26 -19.91 -5.27
N GLY A 266 16.86 -20.66 -4.35
CA GLY A 266 18.23 -20.46 -3.85
C GLY A 266 18.31 -19.54 -2.64
N THR A 267 19.52 -19.36 -2.12
CA THR A 267 19.84 -18.44 -1.01
C THR A 267 20.20 -17.05 -1.52
N SER A 268 19.82 -16.02 -0.78
CA SER A 268 20.27 -14.63 -0.97
C SER A 268 21.43 -14.31 -0.02
N PRO A 269 22.32 -13.34 -0.35
CA PRO A 269 23.32 -12.84 0.60
C PRO A 269 22.71 -12.38 1.93
N ALA A 270 23.46 -12.58 3.02
CA ALA A 270 23.10 -11.97 4.30
C ALA A 270 23.12 -10.42 4.17
N PRO A 271 22.29 -9.69 4.94
CA PRO A 271 22.33 -8.23 4.97
C PRO A 271 23.75 -7.74 5.25
N LYS A 272 24.25 -6.79 4.46
CA LYS A 272 25.60 -6.25 4.68
C LYS A 272 25.60 -5.45 5.99
N PRO A 273 26.55 -5.69 6.92
CA PRO A 273 26.67 -4.87 8.11
C PRO A 273 26.85 -3.40 7.73
N GLN A 274 26.13 -2.49 8.38
CA GLN A 274 26.36 -1.06 8.19
C GLN A 274 27.78 -0.70 8.57
N GLU A 275 28.51 -0.09 7.63
CA GLU A 275 29.75 0.60 7.94
C GLU A 275 29.43 1.70 8.95
N LYS A 276 29.95 1.50 10.16
CA LYS A 276 29.82 2.47 11.25
C LYS A 276 30.43 3.79 10.77
N PRO A 277 29.72 4.93 10.87
CA PRO A 277 30.27 6.20 10.40
C PRO A 277 31.67 6.40 10.95
N GLU A 278 32.65 6.62 10.07
CA GLU A 278 34.00 6.98 10.52
C GLU A 278 33.85 8.17 11.47
N LYS A 279 34.28 8.00 12.73
CA LYS A 279 34.44 9.14 13.62
C LYS A 279 35.36 10.11 12.87
N PRO A 280 35.01 11.41 12.76
CA PRO A 280 35.92 12.39 12.22
C PRO A 280 37.28 12.22 12.90
N LYS A 281 38.34 12.02 12.10
CA LYS A 281 39.70 12.07 12.63
C LYS A 281 39.84 13.43 13.28
N ALA A 282 40.01 13.45 14.60
CA ALA A 282 40.33 14.67 15.30
C ALA A 282 41.74 15.06 14.85
N ASP A 283 41.84 16.09 14.01
CA ASP A 283 43.11 16.62 13.55
C ASP A 283 43.97 16.96 14.76
N THR A 284 45.00 16.15 14.97
CA THR A 284 45.87 16.24 16.14
C THR A 284 47.09 17.09 15.77
N GLU A 285 46.85 18.27 15.19
CA GLU A 285 47.88 19.30 15.06
C GLU A 285 47.84 20.23 16.27
N LYS A 286 48.76 19.95 17.19
CA LYS A 286 49.03 20.74 18.40
C LYS A 286 50.34 21.51 18.19
N PRO A 287 50.30 22.83 17.98
CA PRO A 287 51.45 23.69 18.25
C PRO A 287 51.69 23.81 19.76
N ALA A 288 52.95 23.89 20.16
CA ALA A 288 53.34 24.06 21.56
C ALA A 288 53.12 25.51 22.06
N PRO A 289 53.03 25.74 23.38
CA PRO A 289 52.79 27.08 23.93
C PRO A 289 54.10 27.88 24.09
N GLU A 290 54.13 29.11 23.58
CA GLU A 290 55.12 30.12 23.97
C GLU A 290 54.49 31.26 24.78
N LYS A 291 55.24 31.72 25.78
CA LYS A 291 55.00 32.88 26.66
C LYS A 291 56.39 33.31 27.19
N PRO A 292 56.56 34.54 27.70
CA PRO A 292 55.78 35.77 27.49
C PRO A 292 56.67 37.01 27.22
N LYS A 293 56.06 38.18 26.98
CA LYS A 293 56.65 39.48 27.38
C LYS A 293 55.59 40.38 28.00
N THR A 294 55.96 40.99 29.14
CA THR A 294 55.36 42.19 29.75
C THR A 294 55.61 43.42 28.84
N ASP A 295 54.97 44.58 28.97
CA ASP A 295 54.45 45.34 30.12
C ASP A 295 53.11 46.03 29.75
N ALA A 296 52.08 46.00 30.60
CA ALA A 296 51.79 46.91 31.73
C ALA A 296 51.22 48.29 31.33
N GLU A 297 49.88 48.43 31.46
CA GLU A 297 49.31 49.60 32.15
C GLU A 297 47.90 49.29 32.73
N LYS A 298 47.67 49.76 33.96
CA LYS A 298 46.40 49.84 34.69
C LYS A 298 46.21 51.33 34.99
N PRO A 299 44.99 51.90 35.03
CA PRO A 299 44.04 51.69 36.15
C PRO A 299 42.55 51.68 35.66
N LYS A 300 41.44 51.62 36.42
CA LYS A 300 41.05 51.28 37.82
C LYS A 300 39.48 51.19 37.84
N VAL A 301 38.87 50.38 38.74
CA VAL A 301 37.68 50.73 39.62
C VAL A 301 36.33 51.09 38.92
N ASP A 302 35.12 50.72 39.35
CA ASP A 302 34.52 49.99 40.50
C ASP A 302 33.28 49.21 39.96
N THR A 303 32.90 48.01 40.41
CA THR A 303 32.30 47.60 41.71
C THR A 303 30.78 47.83 41.81
N GLU A 304 30.06 46.71 42.04
CA GLU A 304 28.76 46.55 42.70
C GLU A 304 27.37 46.88 42.06
N ASN A 305 26.56 45.81 42.02
CA ASN A 305 25.21 45.67 42.60
C ASN A 305 23.90 46.06 41.86
N LYS A 306 22.91 45.21 42.18
CA LYS A 306 21.44 45.40 42.23
C LYS A 306 20.61 45.43 40.94
N THR A 307 19.91 44.31 40.75
CA THR A 307 18.49 44.26 40.40
C THR A 307 17.65 45.21 41.26
N PRO A 308 16.62 45.85 40.67
CA PRO A 308 15.30 45.87 41.33
C PRO A 308 14.14 45.49 40.38
N GLU A 309 13.04 45.03 40.98
CA GLU A 309 11.78 44.71 40.30
C GLU A 309 10.87 45.95 40.12
N THR A 310 10.14 46.02 39.00
CA THR A 310 8.74 46.47 38.89
C THR A 310 8.21 45.97 37.53
N LYS A 311 7.24 45.04 37.41
CA LYS A 311 5.79 45.07 37.72
C LYS A 311 4.99 46.14 36.97
N ASP A 312 4.25 45.68 35.95
CA ASP A 312 2.84 45.96 35.60
C ASP A 312 2.47 44.93 34.51
N GLN A 313 1.64 43.88 34.68
CA GLN A 313 0.22 43.73 35.02
C GLN A 313 -0.82 44.11 33.93
N VAL A 314 -1.47 43.05 33.39
CA VAL A 314 -2.89 42.98 32.92
C VAL A 314 -3.17 43.59 31.52
N PRO A 315 -4.10 43.06 30.66
CA PRO A 315 -5.11 41.98 30.86
C PRO A 315 -5.04 40.77 29.89
N PRO A 316 -5.85 39.70 30.12
CA PRO A 316 -5.92 38.51 29.28
C PRO A 316 -6.99 38.53 28.17
N ALA A 317 -6.78 37.65 27.18
CA ALA A 317 -7.75 37.00 26.29
C ALA A 317 -8.67 37.85 25.37
N LYS A 318 -8.43 37.70 24.05
CA LYS A 318 -9.51 37.59 23.05
C LYS A 318 -9.29 36.31 22.23
N SER A 319 -10.25 35.40 22.27
CA SER A 319 -10.28 34.22 21.40
C SER A 319 -10.38 34.64 19.92
N PRO A 320 -9.70 33.98 18.98
CA PRO A 320 -9.89 34.26 17.56
C PRO A 320 -11.32 33.90 17.14
N GLN A 321 -12.03 34.84 16.53
CA GLN A 321 -13.37 34.62 16.00
C GLN A 321 -13.33 33.60 14.85
N LYS A 322 -14.26 32.64 14.86
CA LYS A 322 -14.47 31.74 13.72
C LYS A 322 -14.84 32.56 12.48
N PRO A 323 -14.23 32.30 11.30
CA PRO A 323 -14.70 32.91 10.07
C PRO A 323 -16.09 32.39 9.72
N GLN A 324 -17.11 33.25 9.75
CA GLN A 324 -18.41 32.93 9.15
C GLN A 324 -18.25 32.90 7.62
N ILE A 325 -18.08 31.71 7.07
CA ILE A 325 -18.16 31.48 5.63
C ILE A 325 -19.62 31.71 5.20
N SER A 326 -19.87 32.77 4.43
CA SER A 326 -21.16 33.00 3.81
C SER A 326 -21.30 32.14 2.55
N TRP A 327 -22.22 31.16 2.61
CA TRP A 327 -22.48 30.21 1.53
C TRP A 327 -23.40 30.82 0.48
N SER A 328 -22.90 31.79 -0.29
CA SER A 328 -23.56 32.23 -1.53
C SER A 328 -23.15 31.32 -2.70
N PRO A 329 -24.04 31.02 -3.67
CA PRO A 329 -23.68 30.17 -4.83
C PRO A 329 -22.50 30.70 -5.66
N THR A 330 -22.21 31.99 -5.55
CA THR A 330 -21.11 32.67 -6.25
C THR A 330 -19.74 32.17 -5.80
N THR A 331 -19.53 31.90 -4.50
CA THR A 331 -18.22 31.55 -3.93
C THR A 331 -17.86 30.07 -4.05
N TRP A 332 -18.75 29.23 -4.59
CA TRP A 332 -18.51 27.78 -4.66
C TRP A 332 -17.41 27.39 -5.67
N PRO A 333 -16.55 26.41 -5.34
CA PRO A 333 -15.65 25.78 -6.30
C PRO A 333 -16.40 25.20 -7.52
N SER A 334 -15.76 25.23 -8.68
CA SER A 334 -16.37 24.85 -9.96
C SER A 334 -16.95 23.43 -9.98
N TRP A 335 -16.35 22.50 -9.22
CA TRP A 335 -16.84 21.12 -9.10
C TRP A 335 -18.18 21.02 -8.36
N LEU A 336 -18.41 21.86 -7.34
CA LEU A 336 -19.69 21.93 -6.62
C LEU A 336 -20.81 22.47 -7.53
N LYS A 337 -20.49 23.49 -8.33
CA LYS A 337 -21.40 24.09 -9.30
C LYS A 337 -21.83 23.08 -10.37
N ALA A 338 -20.90 22.27 -10.86
CA ALA A 338 -21.18 21.20 -11.84
C ALA A 338 -22.15 20.15 -11.28
N ILE A 339 -21.97 19.70 -10.04
CA ILE A 339 -22.86 18.73 -9.38
C ILE A 339 -24.29 19.29 -9.27
N VAL A 340 -24.44 20.55 -8.85
CA VAL A 340 -25.77 21.16 -8.67
C VAL A 340 -26.45 21.52 -10.00
N SER A 341 -25.70 21.71 -11.09
CA SER A 341 -26.29 21.82 -12.44
C SER A 341 -26.76 20.48 -13.04
N LEU A 342 -26.23 19.36 -12.57
CA LEU A 342 -26.53 18.02 -13.11
C LEU A 342 -27.50 17.20 -12.24
N GLY A 343 -27.59 17.50 -10.94
CA GLY A 343 -28.51 16.87 -10.01
C GLY A 343 -29.43 17.90 -9.35
N GLY A 344 -30.73 17.81 -9.64
CA GLY A 344 -31.74 18.66 -9.00
C GLY A 344 -31.71 18.57 -7.46
N VAL A 345 -32.27 19.60 -6.82
CA VAL A 345 -32.13 19.97 -5.38
C VAL A 345 -32.20 18.80 -4.37
N GLY A 346 -32.89 17.70 -4.68
CA GLY A 346 -32.96 16.51 -3.82
C GLY A 346 -31.61 15.86 -3.46
N LEU A 347 -30.58 15.98 -4.31
CA LEU A 347 -29.25 15.40 -4.03
C LEU A 347 -28.50 16.11 -2.89
N LEU A 348 -28.79 17.39 -2.63
CA LEU A 348 -28.13 18.17 -1.57
C LEU A 348 -28.54 17.72 -0.16
N ALA A 349 -29.79 17.29 0.04
CA ALA A 349 -30.29 16.89 1.36
C ALA A 349 -29.57 15.64 1.91
N GLY A 350 -29.23 14.68 1.03
CA GLY A 350 -28.45 13.50 1.40
C GLY A 350 -26.98 13.82 1.68
N LEU A 351 -26.36 14.66 0.85
CA LEU A 351 -24.94 15.02 0.96
C LEU A 351 -24.61 15.80 2.25
N VAL A 352 -25.54 16.66 2.71
CA VAL A 352 -25.40 17.38 3.99
C VAL A 352 -25.41 16.43 5.20
N HIS A 353 -26.22 15.37 5.18
CA HIS A 353 -26.26 14.37 6.27
C HIS A 353 -24.98 13.52 6.33
N VAL A 354 -24.34 13.26 5.19
CA VAL A 354 -23.09 12.47 5.11
C VAL A 354 -21.86 13.27 5.54
N LEU A 355 -21.84 14.60 5.32
CA LEU A 355 -20.69 15.46 5.65
C LEU A 355 -20.74 16.08 7.06
N LEU A 356 -21.90 16.10 7.72
CA LEU A 356 -22.08 16.60 9.08
C LEU A 356 -21.10 16.04 10.14
N PRO A 357 -20.66 14.76 10.10
CA PRO A 357 -19.67 14.23 11.06
C PRO A 357 -18.23 14.73 10.85
N PHE A 358 -17.92 15.28 9.68
CA PHE A 358 -16.55 15.62 9.26
C PHE A 358 -16.22 17.11 9.33
N LEU A 359 -17.14 17.93 9.85
CA LEU A 359 -16.92 19.36 10.08
C LEU A 359 -16.34 19.59 11.50
N PRO A 360 -15.23 20.36 11.65
CA PRO A 360 -14.70 20.70 12.96
C PRO A 360 -15.67 21.60 13.72
N ARG A 361 -15.87 21.31 15.02
CA ARG A 361 -16.89 21.96 15.86
C ARG A 361 -16.70 23.45 16.09
#